data_AF-A0A059BBR9-F1
#
_entry.id   AF-A0A059BBR9-F1
#
_cell.length_a   1.000
_cell.length_b   1.000
_cell.length_c   1.000
_cell.angle_alpha   90.00
_cell.angle_beta   90.00
_cell.angle_gamma   90.00
#
_symmetry.space_group_name_H-M   'P 1'
#
loop_
_entity.id
_entity.type
_entity.pdbx_description
1 polymer ?
#
loop_
_entity_poly.entity_id
_entity_poly.type
_entity_poly.pdbx_seq_one_letter_code
_entity_poly.pdbx_strand_id
1 'polypeptide(L)'
;MERFQVGFRFLPSEEELLQGYLMSKVLGYANGCIIPELEDFYAKDPWELPELYQHISNIPSDGWDWYFFCPSPYLAQNSERIKRQTTSGKWKITCQKDEIKARDTKALIGTKRILVFYKGRVKTGWVMHEYHLNPKLLNGYSSTFQIPYILCRLKRKPSESWIFRPVLKEVLG
;
A
#
# COMPACT_ATOMS: atom_id res chain seq x y z
N MET A 1 -1.23 -23.62 10.42
CA MET A 1 -1.38 -23.04 9.07
C MET A 1 -2.84 -23.12 8.69
N GLU A 2 -3.52 -21.98 8.59
CA GLU A 2 -4.87 -21.93 8.02
C GLU A 2 -4.81 -22.39 6.55
N ARG A 3 -5.63 -23.37 6.19
CA ARG A 3 -5.74 -23.86 4.81
C ARG A 3 -6.89 -23.13 4.14
N PHE A 4 -6.57 -22.24 3.21
CA PHE A 4 -7.57 -21.62 2.35
C PHE A 4 -8.15 -22.64 1.37
N GLN A 5 -9.46 -22.57 1.13
CA GLN A 5 -10.10 -23.39 0.10
C GLN A 5 -9.65 -22.94 -1.30
N VAL A 6 -9.64 -23.88 -2.25
CA VAL A 6 -9.36 -23.58 -3.66
C VAL A 6 -10.33 -22.50 -4.14
N GLY A 7 -9.81 -21.44 -4.76
CA GLY A 7 -10.60 -20.31 -5.25
C GLY A 7 -10.71 -19.13 -4.28
N PHE A 8 -10.27 -19.28 -3.02
CA PHE A 8 -10.16 -18.13 -2.12
C PHE A 8 -9.19 -17.08 -2.69
N ARG A 9 -9.61 -15.81 -2.65
CA ARG A 9 -8.80 -14.67 -3.08
C ARG A 9 -8.87 -13.60 -2.01
N PHE A 10 -7.71 -13.06 -1.65
CA PHE A 10 -7.64 -11.89 -0.79
C PHE A 10 -7.91 -10.62 -1.62
N LEU A 11 -9.17 -10.16 -1.62
CA LEU A 11 -9.64 -9.02 -2.40
C LEU A 11 -10.33 -7.97 -1.52
N PRO A 12 -9.62 -7.38 -0.55
CA PRO A 12 -10.22 -6.35 0.31
C PRO A 12 -10.52 -5.07 -0.49
N SER A 13 -11.64 -4.45 -0.16
CA SER A 13 -11.97 -3.08 -0.51
C SER A 13 -11.03 -2.08 0.19
N GLU A 14 -11.00 -0.84 -0.29
CA GLU A 14 -10.17 0.22 0.33
C GLU A 14 -10.62 0.55 1.75
N GLU A 15 -11.92 0.39 2.03
CA GLU A 15 -12.51 0.52 3.36
C GLU A 15 -12.04 -0.60 4.29
N GLU A 16 -12.09 -1.86 3.85
CA GLU A 16 -11.58 -3.01 4.63
C GLU A 16 -10.08 -2.87 4.90
N LEU A 17 -9.28 -2.44 3.90
CA LEU A 17 -7.84 -2.19 4.08
C LEU A 17 -7.55 -1.18 5.18
N LEU A 18 -8.32 -0.09 5.25
CA LEU A 18 -8.12 0.95 6.26
C LEU A 18 -8.69 0.56 7.62
N GLN A 19 -10.00 0.29 7.71
CA GLN A 19 -10.67 0.06 8.99
C GLN A 19 -10.50 -1.37 9.50
N GLY A 20 -10.58 -2.38 8.62
CA GLY A 20 -10.46 -3.78 9.01
C GLY A 20 -9.03 -4.18 9.36
N TYR A 21 -8.05 -3.75 8.55
CA TYR A 21 -6.65 -4.17 8.70
C TYR A 21 -5.77 -3.11 9.36
N LEU A 22 -5.61 -1.93 8.73
CA LEU A 22 -4.63 -0.94 9.19
C LEU A 22 -5.01 -0.33 10.56
N MET A 23 -6.28 -0.01 10.78
CA MET A 23 -6.77 0.55 12.04
C MET A 23 -6.61 -0.47 13.17
N SER A 24 -7.02 -1.72 12.95
CA SER A 24 -6.80 -2.83 13.89
C SER A 24 -5.31 -3.02 14.22
N LYS A 25 -4.42 -2.88 13.24
CA LYS A 25 -2.96 -2.94 13.46
C LYS A 25 -2.45 -1.80 14.33
N VAL A 26 -2.88 -0.57 14.06
CA VAL A 26 -2.45 0.61 14.84
C VAL A 26 -2.98 0.56 16.28
N LEU A 27 -4.20 0.06 16.48
CA LEU A 27 -4.81 -0.06 17.81
C LEU A 27 -4.37 -1.31 18.59
N GLY A 28 -3.49 -2.16 18.03
CA GLY A 28 -3.02 -3.37 18.68
C GLY A 28 -4.02 -4.54 18.70
N TYR A 29 -5.11 -4.44 17.93
CA TYR A 29 -6.11 -5.51 17.80
C TYR A 29 -5.80 -6.52 16.68
N ALA A 30 -4.69 -6.37 15.97
CA ALA A 30 -4.30 -7.19 14.82
C ALA A 30 -3.64 -8.54 15.18
N ASN A 31 -3.95 -9.13 16.34
CA ASN A 31 -3.44 -10.46 16.68
C ASN A 31 -3.91 -11.49 15.63
N GLY A 32 -2.97 -12.13 14.93
CA GLY A 32 -3.28 -13.06 13.85
C GLY A 32 -3.62 -12.41 12.50
N CYS A 33 -3.31 -11.14 12.29
CA CYS A 33 -3.51 -10.49 10.99
C CYS A 33 -2.73 -11.18 9.87
N ILE A 34 -3.41 -11.47 8.77
CA ILE A 34 -2.87 -12.17 7.60
C ILE A 34 -1.89 -11.33 6.77
N ILE A 35 -1.93 -10.00 6.90
CA ILE A 35 -1.02 -9.09 6.20
C ILE A 35 0.30 -9.01 6.98
N PRO A 36 1.45 -9.37 6.37
CA PRO A 36 2.74 -9.34 7.03
C PRO A 36 3.25 -7.91 7.22
N GLU A 37 4.10 -7.74 8.24
CA GLU A 37 4.88 -6.52 8.46
C GLU A 37 6.26 -6.65 7.78
N LEU A 38 6.72 -5.58 7.13
CA LEU A 38 8.07 -5.50 6.57
C LEU A 38 8.71 -4.14 6.89
N GLU A 39 9.68 -4.16 7.79
CA GLU A 39 10.32 -2.96 8.34
C GLU A 39 11.12 -2.18 7.28
N ASP A 40 11.91 -2.89 6.47
CA ASP A 40 12.79 -2.31 5.45
C ASP A 40 12.16 -2.26 4.05
N PHE A 41 10.82 -2.28 3.96
CA PHE A 41 10.07 -2.37 2.70
C PHE A 41 10.54 -1.37 1.62
N TYR A 42 10.78 -0.11 1.99
CA TYR A 42 11.20 0.92 1.02
C TYR A 42 12.66 0.80 0.56
N ALA A 43 13.48 -0.01 1.23
CA ALA A 43 14.86 -0.27 0.84
C ALA A 43 14.97 -1.37 -0.23
N LYS A 44 13.96 -2.23 -0.37
CA LYS A 44 13.94 -3.34 -1.33
C LYS A 44 13.49 -2.89 -2.71
N ASP A 45 14.15 -3.41 -3.74
CA ASP A 45 13.63 -3.32 -5.11
C ASP A 45 12.30 -4.09 -5.23
N PRO A 46 11.36 -3.62 -6.06
CA PRO A 46 10.02 -4.19 -6.10
C PRO A 46 9.95 -5.65 -6.55
N TRP A 47 10.96 -6.16 -7.25
CA TRP A 47 11.01 -7.56 -7.69
C TRP A 47 11.50 -8.52 -6.58
N GLU A 48 12.08 -8.01 -5.50
CA GLU A 48 12.48 -8.83 -4.34
C GLU A 48 11.27 -9.10 -3.41
N LEU A 49 10.32 -8.17 -3.37
CA LEU A 49 9.17 -8.20 -2.47
C LEU A 49 8.23 -9.42 -2.66
N PRO A 50 7.92 -9.90 -3.87
CA PRO A 50 7.09 -11.10 -4.06
C PRO A 50 7.69 -12.38 -3.45
N GLU A 51 9.00 -12.54 -3.54
CA GLU A 51 9.70 -13.70 -2.99
C GLU A 51 9.66 -13.64 -1.45
N LEU A 52 10.01 -12.49 -0.88
CA LEU A 52 9.88 -12.25 0.55
C LEU A 52 8.45 -12.50 1.03
N TYR A 53 7.44 -12.01 0.29
CA TYR A 53 6.03 -12.20 0.63
C TYR A 53 5.64 -13.67 0.75
N GLN A 54 6.13 -14.54 -0.14
CA GLN A 54 5.85 -15.98 -0.09
C GLN A 54 6.40 -16.65 1.17
N HIS A 55 7.47 -16.10 1.75
CA HIS A 55 8.08 -16.61 2.96
C HIS A 55 7.41 -16.08 4.25
N ILE A 56 6.88 -14.86 4.23
CA ILE A 56 6.36 -14.19 5.43
C ILE A 56 4.83 -14.09 5.50
N SER A 57 4.12 -14.28 4.38
CA SER A 57 2.66 -14.20 4.32
C SER A 57 2.03 -15.57 4.16
N ASN A 58 0.89 -15.76 4.83
CA ASN A 58 0.01 -16.91 4.60
C ASN A 58 -1.03 -16.63 3.50
N ILE A 59 -1.11 -15.40 2.97
CA ILE A 59 -2.09 -15.04 1.95
C ILE A 59 -1.68 -15.66 0.61
N PRO A 60 -2.56 -16.43 -0.04
CA PRO A 60 -2.31 -16.92 -1.40
C PRO A 60 -2.16 -15.74 -2.36
N SER A 61 -0.99 -15.60 -2.98
CA SER A 61 -0.75 -14.61 -4.02
C SER A 61 -1.08 -15.19 -5.40
N ASP A 62 -1.68 -14.37 -6.27
CA ASP A 62 -1.89 -14.69 -7.68
C ASP A 62 -0.68 -14.33 -8.56
N GLY A 63 0.40 -13.83 -7.94
CA GLY A 63 1.63 -13.40 -8.62
C GLY A 63 1.59 -11.96 -9.13
N TRP A 64 0.54 -11.18 -8.81
CA TRP A 64 0.37 -9.82 -9.30
C TRP A 64 0.08 -8.77 -8.22
N ASP A 65 -0.32 -9.20 -7.02
CA ASP A 65 -0.76 -8.33 -5.93
C ASP A 65 -0.26 -8.82 -4.56
N TRP A 66 0.27 -7.90 -3.75
CA TRP A 66 0.86 -8.19 -2.44
C TRP A 66 0.58 -7.06 -1.46
N TYR A 67 0.42 -7.37 -0.17
CA TYR A 67 0.00 -6.41 0.86
C TYR A 67 0.97 -6.41 2.04
N PHE A 68 1.42 -5.25 2.50
CA PHE A 68 2.37 -5.16 3.60
C PHE A 68 1.93 -4.09 4.60
N PHE A 69 2.14 -4.33 5.88
CA PHE A 69 2.30 -3.24 6.83
C PHE A 69 3.74 -2.74 6.74
N CYS A 70 3.90 -1.43 6.59
CA CYS A 70 5.20 -0.79 6.52
C CYS A 70 5.29 0.28 7.60
N PRO A 71 6.46 0.50 8.20
CA PRO A 71 6.68 1.64 9.07
C PRO A 71 6.27 2.93 8.36
N SER A 72 5.54 3.78 9.08
CA SER A 72 5.10 5.06 8.55
C SER A 72 6.33 5.88 8.18
N PRO A 73 6.44 6.37 6.94
CA PRO A 73 7.58 7.18 6.49
C PRO A 73 7.69 8.52 7.22
N TYR A 74 6.73 8.81 8.10
CA TYR A 74 6.58 10.03 8.85
C TYR A 74 7.06 9.96 10.30
N LEU A 75 7.20 8.76 10.87
CA LEU A 75 7.64 8.59 12.27
C LEU A 75 9.16 8.58 12.44
N ALA A 76 9.93 8.51 11.36
CA ALA A 76 11.38 8.62 11.42
C ALA A 76 11.78 10.04 11.86
N GLN A 77 11.88 10.27 13.17
CA GLN A 77 12.15 11.57 13.78
C GLN A 77 13.56 12.13 13.48
N ASN A 78 14.47 11.38 12.85
CA ASN A 78 15.89 11.80 12.76
C ASN A 78 16.72 11.41 11.52
N SER A 79 16.19 10.77 10.49
CA SER A 79 17.05 10.34 9.37
C SER A 79 16.60 11.01 8.08
N GLU A 80 17.54 11.18 7.14
CA GLU A 80 17.23 11.41 5.74
C GLU A 80 15.88 10.77 5.40
N ARG A 81 14.94 11.58 4.87
CA ARG A 81 13.65 11.12 4.33
C ARG A 81 13.82 9.69 3.85
N ILE A 82 12.92 8.77 4.18
CA ILE A 82 12.81 7.51 3.44
C ILE A 82 12.75 7.92 1.96
N LYS A 83 13.91 7.95 1.31
CA LYS A 83 14.06 8.20 -0.11
C LYS A 83 13.41 6.93 -0.58
N ARG A 84 12.22 7.02 -1.15
CA ARG A 84 11.56 5.87 -1.76
C ARG A 84 12.42 5.47 -2.96
N GLN A 85 13.58 4.92 -2.64
CA GLN A 85 14.78 4.82 -3.44
C GLN A 85 15.47 3.60 -2.89
N THR A 86 15.78 2.74 -3.82
CA THR A 86 16.35 1.44 -3.60
C THR A 86 17.71 1.44 -4.29
N THR A 87 18.43 0.32 -4.21
CA THR A 87 19.70 0.15 -4.91
C THR A 87 19.57 0.41 -6.41
N SER A 88 18.48 -0.06 -7.04
CA SER A 88 18.33 0.02 -8.49
C SER A 88 17.46 1.18 -9.00
N GLY A 89 16.72 1.86 -8.14
CA GLY A 89 15.71 2.80 -8.63
C GLY A 89 15.00 3.63 -7.57
N LYS A 90 13.84 4.19 -7.93
CA LYS A 90 13.02 5.01 -7.03
C LYS A 90 11.54 4.97 -7.35
N TRP A 91 10.72 5.06 -6.32
CA TRP A 91 9.29 5.28 -6.41
C TRP A 91 8.98 6.76 -6.58
N LYS A 92 8.15 7.08 -7.58
CA LYS A 92 7.62 8.42 -7.81
C LYS A 92 6.12 8.42 -7.58
N ILE A 93 5.62 9.43 -6.88
CA ILE A 93 4.18 9.70 -6.75
C ILE A 93 3.63 10.04 -8.13
N THR A 94 2.54 9.41 -8.51
CA THR A 94 1.84 9.63 -9.79
C THR A 94 0.41 10.13 -9.61
N CYS A 95 -0.22 9.81 -8.48
CA CYS A 95 -1.50 10.39 -8.06
C CYS A 95 -1.41 10.73 -6.57
N GLN A 96 -1.65 11.99 -6.24
CA GLN A 96 -1.51 12.51 -4.90
C GLN A 96 -2.89 12.58 -4.22
N LYS A 97 -3.12 11.60 -3.33
CA LYS A 97 -4.19 11.57 -2.31
C LYS A 97 -5.61 11.50 -2.87
N ASP A 98 -6.02 10.28 -3.21
CA ASP A 98 -7.42 9.92 -3.37
C ASP A 98 -8.05 9.77 -1.97
N GLU A 99 -9.11 10.54 -1.67
CA GLU A 99 -9.85 10.43 -0.41
C GLU A 99 -10.63 9.12 -0.39
N ILE A 100 -10.45 8.34 0.67
CA ILE A 100 -11.23 7.13 0.88
C ILE A 100 -12.27 7.45 1.95
N LYS A 101 -13.54 7.28 1.60
CA LYS A 101 -14.69 7.51 2.49
C LYS A 101 -15.39 6.19 2.79
N ALA A 102 -15.89 6.06 4.02
CA ALA A 102 -16.72 4.93 4.41
C ALA A 102 -17.98 4.88 3.54
N ARG A 103 -18.41 3.67 3.16
CA ARG A 103 -19.51 3.52 2.19
C ARG A 103 -20.84 4.02 2.74
N ASP A 104 -21.08 3.76 4.01
CA ASP A 104 -22.33 4.01 4.75
C ASP A 104 -22.46 5.45 5.25
N THR A 105 -21.42 5.98 5.89
CA THR A 105 -21.44 7.29 6.58
C THR A 105 -20.84 8.40 5.75
N LYS A 106 -20.13 8.08 4.66
CA LYS A 106 -19.32 9.01 3.86
C LYS A 106 -18.21 9.71 4.65
N ALA A 107 -17.93 9.26 5.88
CA ALA A 107 -16.86 9.80 6.69
C ALA A 107 -15.51 9.54 6.03
N LEU A 108 -14.60 10.52 6.08
CA LEU A 108 -13.23 10.36 5.58
C LEU A 108 -12.49 9.35 6.46
N ILE A 109 -12.13 8.20 5.92
CA ILE A 109 -11.43 7.14 6.65
C ILE A 109 -9.93 7.12 6.40
N GLY A 110 -9.49 7.67 5.28
CA GLY A 110 -8.07 7.77 4.97
C GLY A 110 -7.81 8.32 3.58
N THR A 111 -6.56 8.17 3.13
CA THR A 111 -6.13 8.57 1.80
C THR A 111 -5.29 7.50 1.15
N LYS A 112 -5.33 7.44 -0.18
CA LYS A 112 -4.48 6.58 -1.00
C LYS A 112 -3.55 7.40 -1.86
N ARG A 113 -2.28 6.99 -1.95
CA ARG A 113 -1.32 7.52 -2.93
C ARG A 113 -0.88 6.42 -3.86
N ILE A 114 -0.72 6.77 -5.13
CA ILE A 114 -0.27 5.81 -6.15
C ILE A 114 1.13 6.19 -6.58
N LEU A 115 2.04 5.23 -6.51
CA LEU A 115 3.44 5.37 -6.86
C LEU A 115 3.80 4.38 -7.96
N VAL A 116 4.76 4.78 -8.80
CA VAL A 116 5.34 3.92 -9.82
C VAL A 116 6.85 3.87 -9.65
N PHE A 117 7.43 2.69 -9.78
CA PHE A 117 8.87 2.51 -9.67
C PHE A 117 9.58 2.81 -10.99
N TYR A 118 10.70 3.51 -10.89
CA TYR A 118 11.59 3.85 -12.00
C TYR A 118 12.97 3.24 -11.77
N LYS A 119 13.49 2.51 -12.76
CA LYS A 119 14.89 2.08 -12.82
C LYS A 119 15.65 3.12 -13.66
N GLY A 120 16.45 3.96 -13.00
CA GLY A 120 17.02 5.16 -13.62
C GLY A 120 15.94 6.11 -14.17
N ARG A 121 15.89 6.28 -15.50
CA ARG A 121 14.86 7.10 -16.19
C ARG A 121 13.69 6.27 -16.74
N VAL A 122 13.77 4.94 -16.70
CA VAL A 122 12.77 4.05 -17.29
C VAL A 122 11.68 3.74 -16.27
N LYS A 123 10.43 4.00 -16.67
CA LYS A 123 9.24 3.63 -15.91
C LYS A 123 9.06 2.11 -15.96
N THR A 124 8.87 1.46 -14.83
CA THR A 124 8.65 0.01 -14.77
C THR A 124 7.16 -0.33 -14.64
N GLY A 125 6.82 -1.61 -14.73
CA GLY A 125 5.47 -2.12 -14.47
C GLY A 125 5.07 -2.18 -12.99
N TRP A 126 5.95 -1.80 -12.07
CA TRP A 126 5.68 -1.88 -10.63
C TRP A 126 4.94 -0.64 -10.13
N VAL A 127 3.79 -0.89 -9.50
CA VAL A 127 2.90 0.11 -8.94
C VAL A 127 2.69 -0.17 -7.46
N MET A 128 2.65 0.87 -6.64
CA MET A 128 2.36 0.75 -5.22
C MET A 128 1.21 1.68 -4.85
N HIS A 129 0.28 1.18 -4.05
CA HIS A 129 -0.72 2.00 -3.38
C HIS A 129 -0.34 2.12 -1.90
N GLU A 130 -0.05 3.34 -1.45
CA GLU A 130 0.14 3.66 -0.03
C GLU A 130 -1.21 4.10 0.56
N TYR A 131 -1.69 3.38 1.56
CA TYR A 131 -2.91 3.68 2.30
C TYR A 131 -2.54 4.30 3.67
N HIS A 132 -3.07 5.49 3.94
CA HIS A 132 -2.86 6.22 5.19
C HIS A 132 -4.19 6.43 5.90
N LEU A 133 -4.25 6.06 7.19
CA LEU A 133 -5.42 6.32 8.03
C LEU A 133 -5.63 7.81 8.30
N ASN A 134 -6.90 8.19 8.45
CA ASN A 134 -7.26 9.47 9.00
C ASN A 134 -7.04 9.44 10.54
N PRO A 135 -6.16 10.30 11.10
CA PRO A 135 -5.88 10.32 12.54
C PRO A 135 -7.13 10.63 13.37
N LYS A 136 -8.12 11.35 12.82
CA LYS A 136 -9.38 11.66 13.51
C LYS A 136 -10.19 10.42 13.90
N LEU A 137 -9.89 9.25 13.32
CA LEU A 137 -10.53 7.98 13.69
C LEU A 137 -9.83 7.26 14.84
N LEU A 138 -8.66 7.72 15.25
CA LEU A 138 -7.83 7.05 16.25
C LEU A 138 -7.75 7.94 17.50
N ASN A 139 -8.26 7.44 18.63
CA ASN A 139 -8.10 8.13 19.90
C ASN A 139 -6.61 8.24 20.26
N GLY A 140 -6.14 9.44 20.57
CA GLY A 140 -4.74 9.70 20.93
C GLY A 140 -3.80 10.05 19.78
N TYR A 141 -4.28 10.09 18.53
CA TYR A 141 -3.47 10.54 17.38
C TYR A 141 -4.01 11.87 16.83
N SER A 142 -3.22 12.92 16.96
CA SER A 142 -3.57 14.27 16.47
C SER A 142 -3.17 14.48 15.01
N SER A 143 -2.30 13.62 14.47
CA SER A 143 -1.78 13.75 13.11
C SER A 143 -1.37 12.43 12.47
N THR A 144 -1.42 12.37 11.14
CA THR A 144 -0.92 11.23 10.35
C THR A 144 0.55 10.94 10.62
N PHE A 145 1.33 11.96 11.04
CA PHE A 145 2.74 11.78 11.33
C PHE A 145 3.00 10.93 12.57
N GLN A 146 2.02 10.80 13.48
CA GLN A 146 2.15 10.02 14.71
C GLN A 146 1.75 8.54 14.50
N ILE A 147 1.05 8.22 13.42
CA ILE A 147 0.56 6.86 13.15
C ILE A 147 1.76 5.98 12.74
N PRO A 148 2.00 4.83 13.40
CA PRO A 148 3.23 4.07 13.21
C PRO A 148 3.31 3.20 11.98
N TYR A 149 2.17 2.84 11.41
CA TYR A 149 2.10 1.98 10.25
C TYR A 149 1.30 2.63 9.12
N ILE A 150 1.68 2.28 7.91
CA ILE A 150 0.86 2.43 6.71
C ILE A 150 0.64 1.05 6.10
N LEU A 151 -0.33 0.94 5.21
CA LEU A 151 -0.56 -0.27 4.44
C LEU A 151 -0.12 -0.03 2.99
N CYS A 152 0.76 -0.87 2.48
CA CYS A 152 1.25 -0.83 1.11
C CYS A 152 0.70 -2.01 0.32
N ARG A 153 0.04 -1.73 -0.81
CA ARG A 153 -0.35 -2.74 -1.80
C ARG A 153 0.57 -2.64 -3.01
N LEU A 154 1.43 -3.61 -3.20
CA LEU A 154 2.34 -3.73 -4.35
C LEU A 154 1.61 -4.45 -5.48
N LYS A 155 1.74 -3.92 -6.69
CA LYS A 155 1.19 -4.50 -7.91
C LYS A 155 2.24 -4.58 -9.00
N ARG A 156 2.19 -5.66 -9.78
CA ARG A 156 2.93 -5.77 -11.03
C ARG A 156 1.96 -5.66 -12.20
N LYS A 157 2.20 -4.72 -13.09
CA LYS A 157 1.49 -4.59 -14.35
C LYS A 157 2.35 -5.15 -15.49
N PRO A 158 1.83 -6.05 -16.35
CA PRO A 158 2.55 -6.46 -17.55
C PRO A 158 2.79 -5.25 -18.46
N SER A 159 3.92 -5.24 -19.18
CA SER A 159 4.41 -4.11 -19.97
C SER A 159 3.41 -3.52 -20.97
N GLU A 160 2.48 -4.33 -21.48
CA GLU A 160 1.47 -3.92 -22.46
C GLU A 160 0.32 -3.09 -21.88
N SER A 161 0.10 -3.15 -20.55
CA SER A 161 -1.02 -2.46 -19.90
C SER A 161 -0.82 -0.95 -19.72
N TRP A 162 0.32 -0.40 -20.16
CA TRP A 162 0.56 1.05 -20.24
C TRP A 162 -0.03 1.69 -21.50
N ILE A 163 -0.38 0.91 -22.52
CA ILE A 163 -0.83 1.42 -23.83
C ILE A 163 -2.29 1.90 -23.79
N PHE A 164 -3.11 1.43 -22.83
CA PHE A 164 -4.55 1.75 -22.75
C PHE A 164 -4.95 2.59 -21.54
N ARG A 165 -4.22 3.67 -21.25
CA ARG A 165 -4.82 4.81 -20.56
C ARG A 165 -4.45 6.12 -21.27
N PRO A 166 -5.11 6.44 -22.40
CA PRO A 166 -5.32 7.84 -22.71
C PRO A 166 -6.05 8.43 -21.50
N VAL A 167 -5.49 9.51 -20.97
CA VAL A 167 -6.21 10.41 -20.09
C VAL A 167 -7.51 10.74 -20.81
N LEU A 168 -8.66 10.30 -20.30
CA LEU A 168 -9.94 10.91 -20.66
C LEU A 168 -9.90 12.33 -20.09
N LYS A 169 -9.26 13.23 -20.84
CA LYS A 169 -9.58 14.66 -20.81
C LYS A 169 -10.86 14.80 -21.61
N GLU A 170 -11.89 15.30 -20.93
CA GLU A 170 -13.03 16.06 -21.44
C GLU A 170 -13.12 16.20 -22.96
N VAL A 171 -14.13 15.57 -23.57
CA VAL A 171 -14.94 16.18 -24.65
C VAL A 171 -16.33 15.57 -24.63
N LEU A 172 -17.24 16.17 -23.86
CA LEU A 172 -18.66 16.34 -24.15
C LEU A 172 -18.98 17.66 -23.41
N GLY A 173 -19.18 18.79 -24.08
CA GLY A 173 -20.29 19.05 -24.99
C GLY A 173 -21.18 20.07 -24.28
#